data_AF-A0A2E5IZ84-F1
#
_entry.id   AF-A0A2E5IZ84-F1
#
_cell.length_a   1.000
_cell.length_b   1.000
_cell.length_c   1.000
_cell.angle_alpha   90.00
_cell.angle_beta   90.00
_cell.angle_gamma   90.00
#
_symmetry.space_group_name_H-M   'P 1'
#
loop_
_entity.id
_entity.type
_entity.pdbx_description
1 polymer ?
#
loop_
_entity_poly.entity_id
_entity_poly.type
_entity_poly.pdbx_seq_one_letter_code
_entity_poly.pdbx_strand_id
1 'polypeptide(L)' 'MHLTTPDLDSQVVAWAMFDPSVSEADVQMQSGDEDEPPYASVLDAMRDDWNVLQTPRLPENPTDFQTGHLLYEYVLQKFD' A
#
# COMPACT_ATOMS: atom_id res chain seq x y z
N MET A 1 0.12 0.68 0.44
CA MET A 1 -1.11 -0.09 0.15
C MET A 1 -1.80 0.52 -1.06
N HIS A 2 -2.39 -0.31 -1.92
CA HIS A 2 -3.20 0.11 -3.06
C HIS A 2 -4.64 -0.37 -2.88
N LEU A 3 -5.60 0.52 -3.17
CA LEU A 3 -7.03 0.24 -3.03
C LEU A 3 -7.72 0.07 -4.39
N THR A 4 -8.91 -0.51 -4.39
CA THR A 4 -9.73 -0.64 -5.62
C THR A 4 -10.34 0.70 -6.06
N THR A 5 -10.67 1.56 -5.10
CA THR A 5 -11.22 2.92 -5.29
C THR A 5 -10.50 3.89 -4.33
N PRO A 6 -10.63 5.22 -4.47
CA PRO A 6 -9.99 6.16 -3.55
C PRO A 6 -10.71 6.29 -2.19
N ASP A 7 -11.74 5.49 -1.94
CA ASP A 7 -12.48 5.50 -0.68
C ASP A 7 -11.67 4.79 0.41
N LEU A 8 -11.67 5.32 1.63
CA LEU A 8 -10.81 4.81 2.71
C LEU A 8 -11.19 3.39 3.19
N ASP A 9 -12.46 3.00 3.01
CA ASP A 9 -12.99 1.68 3.32
C ASP A 9 -12.91 0.70 2.13
N SER A 10 -12.33 1.13 1.02
CA SER A 10 -12.13 0.31 -0.17
C SER A 10 -11.16 -0.84 0.09
N GLN A 11 -11.39 -1.96 -0.58
CA GLN A 11 -10.58 -3.16 -0.45
C GLN A 11 -9.14 -2.92 -0.90
N VAL A 12 -8.19 -3.37 -0.08
CA VAL A 12 -6.76 -3.46 -0.42
C VAL A 12 -6.54 -4.55 -1.48
N VAL A 13 -5.91 -4.18 -2.59
CA VAL A 13 -5.64 -5.08 -3.73
C VAL A 13 -4.15 -5.43 -3.88
N ALA A 14 -3.28 -4.64 -3.27
CA ALA A 14 -1.85 -4.90 -3.19
C ALA A 14 -1.25 -4.13 -2.02
N TRP A 15 -0.23 -4.68 -1.39
CA TRP A 15 0.43 -4.08 -0.25
C TRP A 15 1.88 -4.53 -0.19
N ALA A 16 2.71 -3.73 0.46
CA ALA A 16 4.09 -4.05 0.79
C ALA A 16 4.34 -3.54 2.21
N MET A 17 5.27 -4.15 2.94
CA MET A 17 5.64 -3.75 4.28
C MET A 17 7.15 -3.67 4.42
N PHE A 18 7.61 -2.56 5.00
CA PHE A 18 9.00 -2.36 5.33
C PHE A 18 9.15 -2.36 6.85
N ASP A 19 9.93 -3.31 7.37
CA ASP A 19 10.30 -3.36 8.78
C ASP A 19 11.75 -2.87 8.93
N PRO A 20 11.99 -1.73 9.61
CA PRO A 20 13.34 -1.21 9.81
C PRO A 20 14.15 -2.00 10.84
N SER A 21 13.55 -2.95 11.56
CA SER A 21 14.22 -3.72 12.62
C SER A 21 14.93 -4.99 12.12
N VAL A 22 14.57 -5.47 10.92
CA VAL A 22 15.20 -6.66 10.31
C VAL A 22 16.56 -6.33 9.68
N SER A 23 17.40 -7.34 9.48
CA SER A 23 18.75 -7.16 8.92
C SER A 23 18.69 -6.71 7.46
N GLU A 24 19.70 -5.96 7.00
CA GLU A 24 19.87 -5.63 5.57
C GLU A 24 20.01 -6.87 4.68
N ALA A 25 20.40 -8.02 5.26
CA ALA A 25 20.50 -9.28 4.55
C ALA A 25 19.15 -10.01 4.40
N ASP A 26 18.13 -9.60 5.17
CA ASP A 26 16.79 -10.20 5.12
C ASP A 26 15.96 -9.58 4.00
N VAL A 27 15.14 -10.39 3.33
CA VAL A 27 14.26 -9.94 2.26
C VAL A 27 13.03 -9.26 2.88
N GLN A 28 12.79 -8.00 2.49
CA GLN A 28 11.61 -7.23 2.89
C GLN A 28 10.37 -7.72 2.13
N MET A 29 9.21 -7.68 2.78
CA MET A 29 7.94 -8.10 2.17
C MET A 29 7.56 -7.19 0.98
N GLN A 30 7.38 -7.78 -0.19
CA GLN A 30 6.99 -7.12 -1.44
C GLN A 30 5.56 -7.48 -1.84
N SER A 31 4.93 -6.62 -2.65
CA SER A 31 3.62 -6.90 -3.24
C SER A 31 3.58 -8.25 -3.94
N GLY A 32 2.68 -9.14 -3.50
CA GLY A 32 2.49 -10.48 -4.04
C GLY A 32 3.19 -11.60 -3.27
N ASP A 33 4.00 -11.28 -2.25
CA ASP A 33 4.57 -12.30 -1.35
C ASP A 33 3.49 -12.93 -0.44
N GLU A 34 2.41 -12.19 -0.16
CA GLU A 34 1.27 -12.64 0.63
C GLU A 34 -0.06 -12.09 0.07
N ASP A 35 -1.07 -12.97 0.00
CA ASP A 35 -2.39 -12.64 -0.57
C ASP A 35 -3.24 -11.79 0.38
N GLU A 36 -3.13 -12.02 1.69
CA GLU A 36 -3.96 -11.37 2.71
C GLU A 36 -3.24 -10.13 3.29
N PRO A 37 -3.80 -8.92 3.18
CA PRO A 37 -3.22 -7.74 3.78
C PRO A 37 -3.41 -7.71 5.31
N PRO A 38 -2.53 -7.01 6.07
CA PRO A 38 -2.67 -6.88 7.52
C PRO A 38 -3.95 -6.14 7.94
N TYR A 39 -4.53 -5.35 7.04
CA TYR A 39 -5.83 -4.70 7.21
C TYR A 39 -6.62 -4.78 5.90
N ALA A 40 -7.93 -5.05 5.99
CA ALA A 40 -8.82 -5.14 4.84
C ALA A 40 -9.01 -3.80 4.11
N SER A 41 -8.85 -2.68 4.84
CA SER A 41 -8.97 -1.32 4.33
C SER A 41 -7.99 -0.38 5.03
N VAL A 42 -7.73 0.79 4.42
CA VAL A 42 -6.95 1.86 5.05
C VAL A 42 -7.67 2.41 6.28
N LEU A 43 -9.01 2.47 6.25
CA LEU A 43 -9.81 2.88 7.40
C LEU A 43 -9.58 1.96 8.62
N ASP A 44 -9.43 0.65 8.41
CA ASP A 44 -9.16 -0.28 9.51
C ASP A 44 -7.76 -0.08 10.09
N ALA A 45 -6.76 0.23 9.26
CA ALA A 45 -5.43 0.61 9.75
C ALA A 45 -5.47 1.92 10.55
N MET A 46 -6.24 2.93 10.09
CA MET A 46 -6.42 4.19 10.83
C MET A 46 -7.07 3.96 12.20
N ARG A 47 -7.97 2.99 12.33
CA ARG A 47 -8.58 2.61 13.62
C ARG A 47 -7.59 1.95 14.57
N ASP A 48 -6.51 1.38 14.04
CA ASP A 48 -5.38 0.81 14.80
C ASP A 48 -4.18 1.78 14.89
N ASP A 49 -4.49 3.08 14.95
CA ASP A 49 -3.54 4.18 15.20
C ASP A 49 -2.42 4.34 14.15
N TRP A 50 -2.63 3.85 12.93
CA TRP A 50 -1.71 4.14 11.82
C TRP A 50 -1.89 5.57 11.30
N ASN A 51 -0.77 6.25 11.07
CA ASN A 51 -0.75 7.52 10.36
C ASN A 51 -0.78 7.25 8.87
N VAL A 52 -1.66 7.94 8.14
CA VAL A 52 -1.93 7.64 6.72
C VAL A 52 -1.74 8.88 5.86
N LEU A 53 -1.04 8.70 4.74
CA LEU A 53 -0.88 9.71 3.69
C LEU A 53 -1.30 9.13 2.34
N GLN A 54 -2.25 9.77 1.69
CA GLN A 54 -2.61 9.44 0.30
C GLN A 54 -1.59 10.06 -0.66
N THR A 55 -1.04 9.25 -1.57
CA THR A 55 -0.09 9.76 -2.57
C THR A 55 -0.83 10.30 -3.80
N PRO A 56 -0.30 11.36 -4.44
CA PRO A 56 -0.88 11.85 -5.68
C PRO A 56 -0.68 10.81 -6.78
N ARG A 57 -1.72 10.63 -7.62
CA ARG A 57 -1.58 9.81 -8.82
C ARG A 57 -0.60 10.45 -9.80
N LEU A 58 0.30 9.64 -10.34
CA LEU A 58 1.15 10.07 -11.45
C LEU A 58 0.29 10.31 -12.70
N PRO A 59 0.62 11.33 -13.53
CA PRO A 59 -0.04 11.51 -14.81
C PRO A 59 0.19 10.28 -15.70
N GLU A 60 -0.87 9.73 -16.28
CA GLU A 60 -0.75 8.61 -17.21
C GLU A 60 -0.10 9.08 -18.52
N ASN A 61 1.06 8.51 -18.87
CA ASN A 61 1.65 8.69 -20.19
C ASN A 61 1.02 7.67 -21.16
N PRO A 62 0.35 8.11 -22.24
CA PRO A 62 -0.39 7.22 -23.12
C PRO A 62 0.47 6.29 -24.00
N THR A 63 1.77 6.21 -23.77
CA THR A 63 2.70 5.35 -24.52
C THR A 63 3.20 4.14 -23.73
N ASP A 64 2.95 4.06 -22.42
CA ASP A 64 3.48 3.02 -21.52
C ASP A 64 2.44 1.96 -21.10
N PHE A 65 1.39 1.75 -21.90
CA PHE A 65 0.24 0.88 -21.58
C PHE A 65 0.51 -0.64 -21.49
N GLN A 66 1.75 -1.11 -21.36
CA GLN A 66 2.01 -2.56 -21.30
C GLN A 66 1.75 -3.17 -19.91
N THR A 67 1.72 -2.35 -18.86
CA THR A 67 1.32 -2.77 -17.50
C THR A 67 0.70 -1.57 -16.81
N GLY A 68 -0.62 -1.61 -16.53
CA GLY A 68 -1.30 -0.53 -15.83
C GLY A 68 -0.67 -0.26 -14.46
N HIS A 69 -0.58 1.01 -14.07
CA HIS A 69 -0.15 1.36 -12.72
C HIS A 69 -1.22 1.00 -11.70
N LEU A 70 -0.80 0.46 -10.54
CA LEU A 70 -1.70 0.32 -9.41
C LEU A 70 -2.12 1.71 -8.94
N LEU A 71 -3.43 1.94 -8.92
CA LEU A 71 -4.01 3.23 -8.55
C LEU A 71 -4.21 3.32 -7.02
N TYR A 72 -4.56 4.53 -6.57
CA TYR A 72 -5.01 4.81 -5.20
C TYR A 72 -4.05 4.30 -4.13
N GLU A 73 -2.81 4.80 -4.18
CA GLU A 73 -1.78 4.44 -3.23
C GLU A 73 -1.88 5.25 -1.93
N TYR A 74 -1.66 4.55 -0.83
CA TYR A 74 -1.58 5.10 0.52
C TYR A 74 -0.29 4.60 1.19
N VAL A 75 0.44 5.53 1.80
CA VAL A 75 1.58 5.27 2.66
C VAL A 75 1.11 5.31 4.11
N LEU A 76 1.42 4.25 4.85
CA LEU A 76 1.03 4.08 6.24
C LEU A 76 2.28 4.01 7.10
N GLN A 77 2.27 4.70 8.23
CA GLN A 77 3.36 4.69 9.20
C GLN A 77 2.82 4.55 10.62
N LYS A 78 3.36 3.58 11.36
CA LYS A 78 3.13 3.43 12.80
C LYS A 78 4.31 4.03 13.56
N PHE A 79 4.03 4.78 14.62
CA PHE A 79 5.05 5.28 15.53
C PHE A 79 4.95 4.46 16.82
N ASP A 80 6.09 3.99 17.32
CA ASP A 80 6.21 3.35 18.64
C ASP A 80 6.27 4.38 19.78
#